data_AF-A0A842XR00-F1
#
_entry.id   AF-A0A842XR00-F1
#
_cell.length_a   1.000
_cell.length_b   1.000
_cell.length_c   1.000
_cell.angle_alpha   90.00
_cell.angle_beta   90.00
_cell.angle_gamma   90.00
#
_symmetry.space_group_name_H-M   'P 1'
#
loop_
_entity.id
_entity.type
_entity.pdbx_description
1 polymer ?
#
loop_
_entity_poly.entity_id
_entity_poly.type
_entity_poly.pdbx_seq_one_letter_code
_entity_poly.pdbx_strand_id
1 'polypeptide(L)'
;METKLRQIMEVLDQLAEDNSVPRNIRRGATQAKERLSHKEEALDIRSASAIMILDELANDPNIPLHGRTLIWNIISQLENVK
;
A
#
# COMPACT_ATOMS: atom_id res chain seq x y z
N MET A 1 2.61 16.31 -6.88
CA MET A 1 1.65 15.19 -6.72
C MET A 1 2.13 13.91 -7.37
N GLU A 2 2.36 13.87 -8.69
CA GLU A 2 2.72 12.62 -9.39
C GLU A 2 3.96 11.91 -8.84
N THR A 3 4.97 12.67 -8.40
CA THR A 3 6.20 12.07 -7.83
C THR A 3 5.95 11.32 -6.54
N LYS A 4 5.08 11.82 -5.66
CA LYS A 4 4.75 11.17 -4.37
C LYS A 4 3.97 9.89 -4.60
N LEU A 5 2.94 9.95 -5.45
CA LEU A 5 2.14 8.77 -5.78
C LEU A 5 3.00 7.69 -6.45
N ARG A 6 3.93 8.07 -7.33
CA ARG A 6 4.88 7.14 -7.94
C ARG A 6 5.80 6.49 -6.91
N GLN A 7 6.37 7.26 -5.99
CA GLN A 7 7.19 6.73 -4.89
C GLN A 7 6.41 5.72 -4.05
N ILE A 8 5.15 6.02 -3.72
CA ILE A 8 4.28 5.10 -2.99
C ILE A 8 4.06 3.80 -3.78
N MET A 9 3.78 3.89 -5.09
CA MET A 9 3.62 2.71 -5.95
C MET A 9 4.90 1.88 -6.05
N GLU A 10 6.08 2.51 -6.08
CA GLU A 10 7.37 1.81 -6.06
C GLU A 10 7.62 1.08 -4.73
N VAL A 11 7.25 1.68 -3.60
CA VAL A 11 7.35 1.00 -2.29
C VAL A 11 6.37 -0.17 -2.19
N LEU A 12 5.16 -0.03 -2.74
CA LEU A 12 4.20 -1.13 -2.83
C LEU A 12 4.71 -2.28 -3.70
N ASP A 13 5.43 -2.00 -4.79
CA ASP A 13 6.08 -3.03 -5.61
C ASP A 13 7.16 -3.77 -4.81
N GLN A 14 8.01 -3.03 -4.07
CA GLN A 14 9.03 -3.65 -3.22
C GLN A 14 8.40 -4.59 -2.18
N LEU A 15 7.29 -4.18 -1.55
CA LEU A 15 6.56 -5.03 -0.61
C LEU A 15 5.92 -6.24 -1.31
N ALA A 16 5.42 -6.08 -2.54
CA ALA A 16 4.84 -7.17 -3.33
C ALA A 16 5.88 -8.21 -3.77
N GLU A 17 7.16 -7.84 -3.87
CA GLU A 17 8.28 -8.71 -4.24
C GLU A 17 9.06 -9.26 -3.03
N ASP A 18 8.78 -8.75 -1.82
CA ASP A 18 9.49 -9.12 -0.60
C ASP A 18 9.13 -10.55 -0.13
N ASN A 19 9.97 -11.53 -0.48
CA ASN A 19 9.81 -12.92 -0.06
C ASN A 19 9.95 -13.16 1.47
N SER A 20 10.34 -12.14 2.25
CA SER A 20 10.38 -12.21 3.72
C SER A 20 9.02 -11.95 4.38
N VAL A 21 8.00 -11.48 3.63
CA VAL A 21 6.63 -11.32 4.13
C VAL A 21 5.69 -12.42 3.59
N PRO A 22 4.62 -12.78 4.32
CA PRO A 22 3.64 -13.78 3.86
C PRO A 22 2.98 -13.45 2.51
N ARG A 23 2.55 -14.49 1.78
CA ARG A 23 1.97 -14.36 0.43
C ARG A 23 0.75 -13.44 0.37
N ASN A 24 -0.08 -13.44 1.42
CA ASN A 24 -1.25 -12.57 1.50
C ASN A 24 -0.87 -11.09 1.60
N ILE A 25 0.21 -10.76 2.33
CA ILE A 25 0.75 -9.39 2.41
C ILE A 25 1.23 -8.92 1.04
N ARG A 26 2.00 -9.76 0.33
CA ARG A 26 2.46 -9.45 -1.04
C ARG A 26 1.30 -9.21 -2.00
N ARG A 27 0.29 -10.08 -1.96
CA ARG A 27 -0.93 -9.93 -2.79
C ARG A 27 -1.71 -8.67 -2.44
N GLY A 28 -1.86 -8.35 -1.16
CA GLY A 28 -2.54 -7.14 -0.73
C GLY A 28 -1.81 -5.87 -1.15
N ALA A 29 -0.47 -5.87 -1.13
CA ALA A 29 0.33 -4.76 -1.65
C ALA A 29 0.07 -4.53 -3.16
N THR A 30 0.01 -5.61 -3.96
CA THR A 30 -0.37 -5.52 -5.38
C THR A 30 -1.78 -4.93 -5.55
N GLN A 31 -2.75 -5.38 -4.76
CA GLN A 31 -4.13 -4.87 -4.81
C GLN A 31 -4.21 -3.39 -4.46
N ALA A 32 -3.49 -2.94 -3.42
CA ALA A 32 -3.43 -1.53 -3.06
C ALA A 32 -2.86 -0.69 -4.21
N LYS A 33 -1.80 -1.16 -4.89
CA LYS A 33 -1.23 -0.50 -6.06
C LYS A 33 -2.20 -0.46 -7.25
N GLU A 34 -2.93 -1.53 -7.51
CA GLU A 34 -3.97 -1.58 -8.54
C GLU A 34 -5.05 -0.52 -8.27
N ARG A 35 -5.50 -0.37 -7.01
CA ARG A 35 -6.44 0.68 -6.61
C ARG A 35 -5.90 2.08 -6.92
N LEU A 36 -4.64 2.35 -6.60
CA LEU A 36 -4.00 3.62 -6.92
C LEU A 36 -3.86 3.88 -8.43
N SER A 37 -3.87 2.82 -9.26
CA SER A 37 -3.69 2.90 -10.71
C SER A 37 -4.99 3.17 -11.49
N HIS A 38 -6.17 3.06 -10.86
CA HIS A 38 -7.48 3.27 -11.51
C HIS A 38 -7.79 4.75 -11.79
N LYS A 39 -7.18 5.31 -12.83
CA LYS A 39 -7.29 6.75 -13.18
C LYS A 39 -8.71 7.26 -13.46
N GLU A 40 -9.70 6.38 -13.60
CA GLU A 40 -11.12 6.74 -13.74
C GLU A 40 -11.73 7.27 -12.43
N GLU A 41 -11.16 6.89 -11.28
CA GLU A 41 -11.60 7.32 -9.96
C GLU A 41 -10.78 8.53 -9.45
N ALA A 42 -11.43 9.40 -8.68
CA ALA A 42 -10.76 10.51 -8.00
C ALA A 42 -9.62 10.00 -7.10
N LEU A 43 -8.54 10.77 -6.99
CA LEU A 43 -7.35 10.38 -6.23
C LEU A 43 -7.67 10.08 -4.75
N ASP A 44 -8.57 10.85 -4.14
CA ASP A 44 -9.00 10.65 -2.76
C ASP A 44 -9.71 9.31 -2.57
N ILE A 45 -10.57 8.93 -3.53
CA ILE A 45 -11.31 7.65 -3.51
C ILE A 45 -10.33 6.47 -3.64
N ARG A 46 -9.38 6.58 -4.56
CA ARG A 46 -8.33 5.57 -4.74
C ARG A 46 -7.45 5.43 -3.51
N SER A 47 -7.04 6.56 -2.93
CA SER A 47 -6.17 6.59 -1.74
C SER A 47 -6.88 6.01 -0.53
N ALA A 48 -8.14 6.37 -0.30
CA ALA A 48 -8.97 5.77 0.75
C ALA A 48 -9.12 4.25 0.57
N SER A 49 -9.40 3.79 -0.65
CA SER A 49 -9.49 2.36 -0.97
C SER A 49 -8.18 1.62 -0.69
N ALA A 50 -7.04 2.20 -1.08
CA ALA A 50 -5.72 1.61 -0.84
C ALA A 50 -5.38 1.58 0.66
N ILE A 51 -5.71 2.63 1.41
CA ILE A 51 -5.51 2.69 2.87
C ILE A 51 -6.30 1.58 3.57
N MET A 52 -7.57 1.35 3.18
CA MET A 52 -8.38 0.28 3.78
C MET A 52 -7.73 -1.10 3.59
N ILE A 53 -7.23 -1.40 2.39
CA ILE A 53 -6.52 -2.65 2.11
C ILE A 53 -5.27 -2.74 3.00
N LEU A 54 -4.47 -1.68 3.06
CA LEU A 54 -3.22 -1.65 3.83
C LEU A 54 -3.47 -1.79 5.34
N ASP A 55 -4.53 -1.21 5.88
CA ASP A 55 -4.90 -1.33 7.28
C ASP A 55 -5.27 -2.78 7.65
N GLU A 56 -6.00 -3.48 6.79
CA GLU A 56 -6.28 -4.92 6.97
C GLU A 56 -4.97 -5.75 7.02
N LEU A 57 -4.00 -5.44 6.16
CA LEU A 57 -2.69 -6.11 6.15
C LEU A 57 -1.86 -5.79 7.39
N ALA A 58 -1.88 -4.55 7.88
CA ALA A 58 -1.14 -4.14 9.08
C ALA A 58 -1.64 -4.85 10.34
N ASN A 59 -2.94 -5.19 10.36
CA ASN A 59 -3.60 -5.92 11.44
C ASN A 59 -3.48 -7.45 11.31
N ASP A 60 -2.84 -7.97 10.25
CA ASP A 60 -2.58 -9.41 10.14
C ASP A 60 -1.69 -9.90 11.30
N PRO A 61 -2.05 -10.97 12.02
CA PRO A 61 -1.26 -11.48 13.14
C PRO A 61 0.07 -12.12 12.71
N ASN A 62 0.19 -12.55 11.45
CA ASN A 62 1.37 -13.25 10.90
C ASN A 62 2.34 -12.31 10.16
N ILE A 63 2.02 -11.01 10.02
CA ILE A 63 2.94 -10.07 9.38
C ILE A 63 4.19 -9.85 10.25
N PRO A 64 5.40 -9.88 9.68
CA PRO A 64 6.61 -9.54 10.40
C PRO A 64 6.66 -8.03 10.71
N LEU A 65 7.43 -7.65 11.74
CA LEU A 65 7.50 -6.27 12.23
C LEU A 65 7.89 -5.27 11.13
N HIS A 66 8.89 -5.58 10.31
CA HIS A 66 9.35 -4.69 9.25
C HIS A 66 8.27 -4.47 8.19
N GLY A 67 7.53 -5.51 7.82
CA GLY A 67 6.39 -5.41 6.91
C GLY A 67 5.30 -4.51 7.47
N ARG A 68 4.94 -4.68 8.76
CA ARG A 68 3.96 -3.81 9.43
C ARG A 68 4.41 -2.35 9.45
N THR A 69 5.66 -2.08 9.81
CA THR A 69 6.22 -0.72 9.83
C THR A 69 6.20 -0.09 8.43
N LEU A 70 6.55 -0.85 7.39
CA LEU A 70 6.51 -0.36 6.02
C LEU A 70 5.09 0.01 5.58
N ILE A 71 4.11 -0.84 5.88
CA ILE A 71 2.70 -0.58 5.57
C ILE A 71 2.20 0.71 6.24
N TRP A 72 2.49 0.91 7.54
CA TRP A 72 2.14 2.15 8.23
C TRP A 72 2.80 3.39 7.61
N ASN A 73 4.04 3.25 7.15
CA ASN A 73 4.72 4.33 6.44
C ASN A 73 4.01 4.67 5.12
N ILE A 74 3.57 3.66 4.36
CA ILE A 74 2.80 3.86 3.12
C ILE A 74 1.45 4.54 3.41
N ILE A 75 0.71 4.09 4.43
CA ILE A 75 -0.56 4.69 4.85
C ILE A 75 -0.37 6.18 5.16
N SER A 76 0.61 6.51 6.00
CA SER A 76 0.92 7.91 6.35
C SER A 76 1.27 8.75 5.12
N GLN A 77 2.00 8.19 4.16
CA GLN A 77 2.29 8.89 2.91
C GLN A 77 1.03 9.13 2.07
N LEU A 78 0.13 8.14 1.97
CA LEU A 78 -1.13 8.24 1.24
C LEU A 78 -2.09 9.28 1.84
N GLU A 79 -2.18 9.37 3.17
CA GLU A 79 -2.96 10.42 3.86
C GLU A 79 -2.47 11.84 3.55
N ASN A 80 -1.20 11.98 3.16
CA ASN A 80 -0.55 13.24 2.80
C ASN A 80 -0.53 13.51 1.27
N VAL A 81 -1.14 12.64 0.47
CA VAL A 81 -1.42 12.89 -0.94
C VAL A 81 -2.69 13.75 -1.02
N LYS A 82 -2.63 14.84 -1.79
CA LYS A 82 -3.76 15.70 -2.14
C LYS A 82 -3.82 15.86 -3.65
#